data_AF-A0A350RJX7-F1
#
_entry.id   AF-A0A350RJX7-F1
#
_cell.length_a   1.000
_cell.length_b   1.000
_cell.length_c   1.000
_cell.angle_alpha   90.00
_cell.angle_beta   90.00
_cell.angle_gamma   90.00
#
_symmetry.space_group_name_H-M   'P 1'
#
loop_
_entity.id
_entity.type
_entity.pdbx_description
1 polymer ?
#
loop_
_entity_poly.entity_id
_entity_poly.type
_entity_poly.pdbx_seq_one_letter_code
_entity_poly.pdbx_strand_id
1 'polypeptide(L)'
;YWMRLYLQLSKQTFARCGGFLADSGWGDKCDDYFAAYGAGAWAIAYLTNRYGEDSLLEVLYPVIEEKGFEGAFLHTFEMTVEEFYVEFENFFALPETEQMAILPQ
;
A
#
# COMPACT_ATOMS: atom_id res chain seq x y z
N TYR A 1 4.36 8.30 -15.33
CA TYR A 1 4.27 9.74 -14.98
C TYR A 1 3.48 9.94 -13.68
N TRP A 2 2.20 9.56 -13.63
CA TRP A 2 1.34 9.75 -12.45
C TRP A 2 1.78 8.97 -11.20
N MET A 3 2.21 7.71 -11.33
CA MET A 3 2.70 6.92 -10.19
C MET A 3 3.88 7.59 -9.47
N ARG A 4 4.84 8.13 -10.24
CA ARG A 4 5.98 8.88 -9.66
C ARG A 4 5.51 10.12 -8.89
N LEU A 5 4.57 10.88 -9.45
CA LEU A 5 4.01 12.05 -8.76
C LEU A 5 3.31 11.64 -7.46
N TYR A 6 2.52 10.57 -7.50
CA TYR A 6 1.82 10.05 -6.32
C TYR A 6 2.80 9.58 -5.25
N LEU A 7 3.89 8.92 -5.64
CA LEU A 7 4.95 8.52 -4.71
C LEU A 7 5.55 9.73 -3.98
N GLN A 8 5.98 10.73 -4.76
CA GLN A 8 6.64 11.92 -4.23
C GLN A 8 5.72 12.73 -3.31
N LEU A 9 4.46 12.91 -3.70
CA LEU A 9 3.49 13.63 -2.89
C LEU A 9 3.10 12.86 -1.62
N SER A 10 2.96 11.53 -1.70
CA SER A 10 2.73 10.69 -0.52
C SER A 10 3.88 10.80 0.49
N LYS A 11 5.13 10.71 0.01
CA LYS A 11 6.33 10.90 0.85
C LYS A 11 6.37 12.27 1.52
N GLN A 12 6.05 13.33 0.78
CA GLN A 12 5.97 14.69 1.34
C GLN A 12 4.87 14.80 2.40
N THR A 13 3.69 14.22 2.15
CA THR A 13 2.60 14.18 3.11
C THR A 13 3.02 13.46 4.40
N PHE A 14 3.61 12.28 4.31
CA PHE A 14 4.07 11.52 5.48
C PHE A 14 5.14 12.25 6.27
N ALA A 15 6.10 12.90 5.60
CA ALA A 15 7.08 13.75 6.27
C ALA A 15 6.44 14.94 7.00
N ARG A 16 5.34 15.50 6.47
CA ARG A 16 4.61 16.63 7.05
C ARG A 16 3.73 16.23 8.24
N CYS A 17 2.95 15.15 8.12
CA CYS A 17 2.08 14.69 9.21
C CYS A 17 2.85 13.90 10.28
N GLY A 18 4.04 13.39 9.96
CA GLY A 18 4.88 12.60 10.86
C GLY A 18 4.35 11.20 11.13
N GLY A 19 3.50 10.67 10.24
CA GLY A 19 2.90 9.33 10.30
C GLY A 19 3.00 8.63 8.95
N PHE A 20 2.31 7.51 8.79
CA PHE A 20 2.38 6.69 7.58
C PHE A 20 1.01 6.18 7.09
N LEU A 21 0.98 5.20 6.19
CA LEU A 21 -0.25 4.67 5.58
C LEU A 21 -1.29 4.22 6.61
N ALA A 22 -0.86 3.62 7.74
CA ALA A 22 -1.78 3.24 8.81
C ALA A 22 -2.48 4.45 9.48
N ASP A 23 -1.90 5.64 9.38
CA ASP A 23 -2.43 6.89 9.92
C ASP A 23 -3.28 7.69 8.91
N SER A 24 -3.56 7.15 7.72
CA SER A 24 -4.20 7.90 6.63
C SER A 24 -5.73 7.83 6.62
N GLY A 25 -6.35 7.33 7.68
CA GLY A 25 -7.79 7.25 7.81
C GLY A 25 -8.45 8.63 7.94
N TRP A 26 -9.76 8.67 7.69
CA TRP A 26 -10.54 9.91 7.85
C TRP A 26 -10.53 10.36 9.32
N GLY A 27 -10.12 11.60 9.58
CA GLY A 27 -9.93 12.13 10.92
C GLY A 27 -8.65 11.69 11.64
N ASP A 28 -7.82 10.85 11.02
CA ASP A 28 -6.52 10.45 11.58
C ASP A 28 -5.42 11.49 11.31
N LYS A 29 -4.25 11.23 11.89
CA LYS A 29 -3.08 12.12 11.84
C LYS A 29 -2.64 12.48 10.43
N CYS A 30 -2.80 11.56 9.47
CA CYS A 30 -2.47 11.76 8.07
C CYS A 30 -3.73 11.70 7.16
N ASP A 31 -4.86 12.25 7.61
CA ASP A 31 -6.07 12.48 6.78
C ASP A 31 -5.78 13.45 5.62
N ASP A 32 -5.17 12.93 4.57
CA ASP A 32 -4.73 13.65 3.39
C ASP A 32 -4.87 12.75 2.15
N TYR A 33 -5.26 13.36 1.03
CA TYR A 33 -5.52 12.65 -0.22
C TYR A 33 -4.33 11.80 -0.68
N PHE A 34 -3.09 12.31 -0.59
CA PHE A 34 -1.92 11.56 -1.05
C PHE A 34 -1.48 10.52 -0.03
N ALA A 35 -1.72 10.73 1.27
CA ALA A 35 -1.51 9.67 2.26
C ALA A 35 -2.45 8.48 2.00
N ALA A 36 -3.75 8.74 1.80
CA ALA A 36 -4.72 7.66 1.61
C ALA A 36 -4.67 7.06 0.19
N TYR A 37 -4.94 7.86 -0.84
CA TYR A 37 -5.07 7.38 -2.22
C TYR A 37 -3.74 7.27 -2.94
N GLY A 38 -2.80 8.17 -2.65
CA GLY A 38 -1.45 8.14 -3.21
C GLY A 38 -0.68 6.92 -2.74
N ALA A 39 -0.50 6.78 -1.42
CA ALA A 39 0.22 5.65 -0.86
C ALA A 39 -0.60 4.36 -0.94
N GLY A 40 -1.94 4.41 -0.85
CA GLY A 40 -2.79 3.25 -1.09
C GLY A 40 -2.63 2.65 -2.50
N ALA A 41 -2.52 3.47 -3.55
CA ALA A 41 -2.22 2.97 -4.89
C ALA A 41 -0.83 2.29 -4.95
N TRP A 42 0.15 2.82 -4.24
CA TRP A 42 1.48 2.21 -4.14
C TRP A 42 1.50 0.94 -3.28
N ALA A 43 0.66 0.84 -2.26
CA ALA A 43 0.46 -0.38 -1.49
C ALA A 43 -0.04 -1.51 -2.38
N ILE A 44 -1.03 -1.23 -3.24
CA ILE A 44 -1.52 -2.21 -4.21
C ILE A 44 -0.42 -2.58 -5.20
N ALA A 45 0.32 -1.62 -5.74
CA ALA A 45 1.44 -1.90 -6.65
C ALA A 45 2.53 -2.79 -6.01
N TYR A 46 2.83 -2.55 -4.73
CA TYR A 46 3.77 -3.38 -3.96
C TYR A 46 3.27 -4.82 -3.81
N LEU A 47 2.00 -4.99 -3.43
CA LEU A 47 1.38 -6.30 -3.25
C LEU A 47 1.28 -7.06 -4.58
N THR A 48 0.82 -6.44 -5.66
CA THR A 48 0.67 -7.12 -6.96
C THR A 48 2.00 -7.45 -7.62
N ASN A 49 3.05 -6.64 -7.41
CA ASN A 49 4.39 -6.99 -7.88
C ASN A 49 4.93 -8.25 -7.18
N ARG A 50 4.59 -8.49 -5.91
CA ARG A 50 5.08 -9.63 -5.13
C ARG A 50 4.22 -10.88 -5.26
N TYR A 51 2.90 -10.72 -5.36
CA TYR A 51 1.93 -11.83 -5.33
C TYR A 51 1.18 -12.04 -6.66
N GLY A 52 1.46 -11.22 -7.67
CA GLY A 52 0.83 -11.26 -8.99
C GLY A 52 -0.33 -10.28 -9.14
N GLU A 53 -0.59 -9.87 -10.38
CA GLU A 53 -1.63 -8.88 -10.74
C GLU A 53 -3.05 -9.35 -10.38
N ASP A 54 -3.29 -10.66 -10.44
CA ASP A 54 -4.59 -11.26 -10.15
C ASP A 54 -4.87 -11.46 -8.65
N SER A 55 -3.86 -11.24 -7.78
CA SER A 55 -3.97 -11.51 -6.33
C SER A 55 -5.14 -10.77 -5.66
N LEU A 56 -5.45 -9.55 -6.07
CA LEU A 56 -6.60 -8.84 -5.53
C LEU A 56 -7.93 -9.44 -6.01
N LEU A 57 -8.15 -9.45 -7.33
CA LEU A 57 -9.46 -9.76 -7.93
C LEU A 57 -9.81 -11.25 -7.86
N GLU A 58 -8.83 -12.12 -8.02
CA GLU A 58 -9.05 -13.57 -8.16
C GLU A 58 -8.75 -14.34 -6.87
N VAL A 59 -8.08 -13.72 -5.89
CA VAL A 59 -7.75 -14.38 -4.61
C VAL A 59 -8.34 -13.64 -3.41
N LEU A 60 -8.04 -12.34 -3.24
CA LEU A 60 -8.51 -11.57 -2.08
C LEU A 60 -10.04 -11.39 -2.09
N TYR A 61 -10.57 -10.71 -3.12
CA TYR A 61 -12.00 -10.35 -3.17
C TYR A 61 -12.95 -11.54 -3.03
N PRO A 62 -12.72 -12.71 -3.67
CA PRO A 62 -13.62 -13.85 -3.58
C PRO A 62 -13.77 -14.43 -2.17
N VAL A 63 -12.79 -14.23 -1.28
CA VAL A 63 -12.80 -14.83 0.07
C VAL A 63 -13.10 -13.82 1.19
N ILE A 64 -13.30 -12.53 0.89
CA ILE A 64 -13.61 -11.50 1.90
C ILE A 64 -14.90 -11.81 2.65
N GLU A 65 -15.97 -12.23 1.96
CA GLU A 65 -17.26 -12.51 2.60
C GLU A 65 -17.17 -13.67 3.60
N GLU A 66 -16.37 -14.69 3.28
CA GLU A 66 -16.18 -15.86 4.14
C GLU A 66 -15.23 -15.58 5.31
N LYS A 67 -14.11 -14.89 5.06
CA LYS A 67 -12.98 -14.79 6.00
C LYS A 67 -12.89 -13.45 6.74
N GLY A 68 -13.69 -12.46 6.33
CA GLY A 68 -13.45 -11.06 6.69
C GLY A 68 -12.20 -10.50 6.00
N PHE A 69 -11.99 -9.19 6.07
CA PHE A 69 -10.88 -8.54 5.38
C PHE A 69 -9.51 -9.01 5.86
N GLU A 70 -9.25 -9.01 7.18
CA GLU A 70 -7.95 -9.42 7.74
C GLU A 70 -7.63 -10.90 7.42
N GLY A 71 -8.63 -11.78 7.56
CA GLY A 71 -8.47 -13.20 7.22
C GLY A 71 -8.25 -13.43 5.73
N ALA A 72 -8.93 -12.68 4.86
CA ALA A 72 -8.69 -12.69 3.42
C ALA A 72 -7.30 -12.16 3.08
N PHE A 73 -6.86 -11.08 3.71
CA PHE A 73 -5.55 -10.48 3.50
C PHE A 73 -4.43 -11.45 3.85
N LEU A 74 -4.51 -12.08 5.03
CA LEU A 74 -3.57 -13.13 5.45
C LEU A 74 -3.58 -14.33 4.50
N HIS A 75 -4.74 -14.73 4.00
CA HIS A 75 -4.86 -15.82 3.03
C HIS A 75 -4.19 -15.51 1.69
N THR A 76 -4.34 -14.28 1.19
CA THR A 76 -3.82 -13.87 -0.12
C THR A 76 -2.33 -13.53 -0.10
N PHE A 77 -1.89 -12.79 0.92
CA PHE A 77 -0.55 -12.19 0.96
C PHE A 77 0.38 -12.87 1.97
N GLU A 78 -0.06 -13.93 2.63
CA GLU A 78 0.75 -14.72 3.58
C GLU A 78 1.38 -13.88 4.71
N MET A 79 0.78 -12.72 5.02
CA MET A 79 1.18 -11.79 6.09
C MET A 79 -0.04 -11.09 6.68
N THR A 80 0.04 -10.65 7.93
CA THR A 80 -1.02 -9.82 8.52
C THR A 80 -1.00 -8.39 7.97
N VAL A 81 -2.06 -7.63 8.21
CA VAL A 81 -2.13 -6.22 7.81
C VAL A 81 -1.08 -5.38 8.56
N GLU A 82 -0.80 -5.70 9.82
CA GLU A 82 0.22 -5.05 10.64
C GLU A 82 1.63 -5.35 10.12
N GLU A 83 1.91 -6.59 9.75
CA GLU A 83 3.17 -6.99 9.12
C GLU A 83 3.34 -6.25 7.78
N PHE A 84 2.28 -6.18 6.98
CA PHE A 84 2.27 -5.40 5.75
C PHE A 84 2.63 -3.93 5.96
N TYR A 85 2.08 -3.25 6.98
CA TYR A 85 2.42 -1.85 7.22
C TYR A 85 3.91 -1.67 7.50
N VAL A 86 4.52 -2.54 8.30
CA VAL A 86 5.97 -2.51 8.57
C VAL A 86 6.78 -2.76 7.29
N GLU A 87 6.42 -3.77 6.51
CA GLU A 87 7.11 -4.08 5.25
C GLU A 87 6.97 -2.94 4.23
N PHE A 88 5.79 -2.35 4.13
CA PHE A 88 5.49 -1.27 3.21
C PHE A 88 6.21 0.02 3.60
N GLU A 89 6.34 0.33 4.89
CA GLU A 89 7.19 1.42 5.39
C GLU A 89 8.64 1.26 4.97
N ASN A 90 9.19 0.05 5.12
CA ASN A 90 10.56 -0.25 4.72
C ASN A 90 10.75 -0.09 3.20
N PHE A 91 9.79 -0.56 2.39
CA PHE A 91 9.78 -0.32 0.96
C PHE A 91 9.68 1.18 0.63
N PHE A 92 8.87 1.94 1.39
CA PHE A 92 8.71 3.36 1.17
C PHE A 92 9.98 4.17 1.46
N ALA A 93 10.84 3.67 2.34
CA ALA A 93 12.13 4.28 2.67
C ALA A 93 13.20 4.09 1.57
N LEU A 94 12.99 3.18 0.61
CA LEU A 94 13.95 2.92 -0.47
C LEU A 94 14.12 4.14 -1.41
N PRO A 95 15.25 4.19 -2.15
CA PRO A 95 15.44 5.14 -3.24
C PRO A 95 14.30 5.07 -4.28
N GLU A 96 13.90 6.23 -4.82
CA GLU A 96 12.80 6.30 -5.80
C GLU A 96 13.02 5.36 -6.99
N THR A 97 14.26 5.16 -7.43
CA THR A 97 14.59 4.24 -8.53
C THR A 97 14.19 2.79 -8.25
N GLU A 98 14.38 2.32 -7.02
CA GLU A 98 13.99 0.96 -6.61
C GLU A 98 12.48 0.84 -6.48
N GLN A 99 11.83 1.87 -5.95
CA GLN A 99 10.38 1.93 -5.86
C GLN A 99 9.73 1.91 -7.23
N MET A 100 10.24 2.69 -8.17
CA MET A 100 9.72 2.74 -9.54
C MET A 100 9.95 1.44 -10.33
N ALA A 101 10.91 0.60 -9.92
CA ALA A 101 11.24 -0.64 -10.62
C ALA A 101 10.17 -1.73 -10.50
N ILE A 102 9.24 -1.62 -9.54
CA ILE A 102 8.16 -2.62 -9.34
C ILE A 102 6.99 -2.43 -10.30
N LEU A 103 6.93 -1.30 -11.00
CA LEU A 103 5.83 -1.01 -11.91
C LEU A 103 6.00 -1.81 -13.21
N PRO A 104 4.90 -2.32 -13.81
CA PRO A 104 4.94 -2.89 -15.15
C PRO A 104 5.58 -1.93 -16.16
N GLN A 105 6.33 -2.48 -17.12
CA GLN A 105 7.01 -1.74 -18.19
C GLN A 105 6.07 -1.42 -19.35
#